data_AF-A0A0A0JXG1-F1
#
_entry.id   AF-A0A0A0JXG1-F1
#
_cell.length_a   1.000
_cell.length_b   1.000
_cell.length_c   1.000
_cell.angle_alpha   90.00
_cell.angle_beta   90.00
_cell.angle_gamma   90.00
#
_symmetry.space_group_name_H-M   'P 1'
#
loop_
_entity.id
_entity.type
_entity.pdbx_description
1 polymer ?
#
loop_
_entity_poly.entity_id
_entity_poly.type
_entity_poly.pdbx_seq_one_letter_code
_entity_poly.pdbx_strand_id
1 'polypeptide(L)' 'MLEYALMDYDPVTDGDEADWARELDANGWRTWHGTGVWVEVNGRRVRRWSVRRRKPAKA' A
#
# COMPACT_ATOMS: atom_id res chain seq x y z
N MET A 1 -6.41 17.70 -3.59
CA MET A 1 -4.95 17.50 -3.42
C MET A 1 -4.69 16.01 -3.24
N LEU A 2 -3.65 15.46 -3.88
CA LEU A 2 -3.27 14.05 -3.69
C LEU A 2 -2.29 13.93 -2.53
N GLU A 3 -2.43 12.85 -1.77
CA GLU A 3 -1.52 12.40 -0.73
C GLU A 3 -0.83 11.12 -1.21
N TYR A 4 0.46 10.99 -0.95
CA TYR A 4 1.28 9.86 -1.38
C TYR A 4 1.96 9.24 -0.16
N ALA A 5 2.08 7.92 -0.16
CA ALA A 5 2.77 7.17 0.90
C ALA A 5 3.44 5.92 0.33
N LEU A 6 4.38 5.38 1.12
CA LEU A 6 4.91 4.04 0.92
C LEU A 6 4.25 3.11 1.93
N MET A 7 3.69 2.01 1.46
CA MET A 7 3.08 0.98 2.31
C MET A 7 3.67 -0.37 1.95
N ASP A 8 3.95 -1.15 2.98
CA ASP A 8 4.59 -2.45 2.84
C ASP A 8 3.52 -3.55 2.99
N TYR A 9 3.49 -4.46 2.02
CA TYR A 9 2.75 -5.71 2.08
C TYR A 9 3.70 -6.81 2.59
N ASP A 10 3.36 -7.44 3.71
CA ASP A 10 4.09 -8.58 4.26
C ASP A 10 3.22 -9.85 4.09
N PRO A 11 3.60 -10.80 3.21
CA PRO A 11 2.81 -12.01 2.98
C PRO A 11 2.65 -12.90 4.21
N VAL A 12 3.47 -12.71 5.26
CA VAL A 12 3.34 -13.46 6.52
C VAL A 12 2.22 -12.89 7.40
N THR A 13 2.02 -11.57 7.41
CA THR A 13 1.02 -10.92 8.27
C THR A 13 -0.25 -10.55 7.54
N ASP A 14 -0.12 -10.12 6.28
CA ASP A 14 -1.22 -9.56 5.49
C ASP A 14 -1.89 -10.65 4.62
N GLY A 15 -1.27 -11.82 4.51
CA GLY A 15 -1.85 -12.98 3.82
C GLY A 15 -1.80 -12.84 2.30
N ASP A 16 -2.92 -12.47 1.68
CA ASP A 16 -3.04 -12.31 0.23
C ASP A 16 -2.89 -10.84 -0.19
N GLU A 17 -2.10 -10.61 -1.24
CA GLU A 17 -1.79 -9.27 -1.70
C GLU A 17 -3.00 -8.55 -2.31
N ALA A 18 -3.92 -9.28 -2.94
CA ALA A 18 -5.13 -8.67 -3.50
C ALA A 18 -6.12 -8.27 -2.40
N ASP A 19 -6.21 -9.05 -1.33
CA ASP A 19 -7.01 -8.69 -0.15
C ASP A 19 -6.43 -7.47 0.57
N TRP A 20 -5.12 -7.45 0.81
CA TRP A 20 -4.42 -6.26 1.31
C TRP A 20 -4.68 -5.02 0.44
N ALA A 21 -4.62 -5.16 -0.89
CA ALA A 21 -4.89 -4.05 -1.81
C ALA A 21 -6.35 -3.58 -1.77
N ARG A 22 -7.31 -4.49 -1.54
CA ARG A 22 -8.73 -4.14 -1.34
C ARG A 22 -8.93 -3.37 -0.04
N GLU A 23 -8.27 -3.77 1.04
CA GLU A 23 -8.31 -3.06 2.31
C GLU A 23 -7.72 -1.66 2.21
N LEU A 24 -6.63 -1.49 1.46
CA LEU A 24 -6.10 -0.17 1.13
C LEU A 24 -7.13 0.70 0.40
N ASP A 25 -7.78 0.16 -0.63
CA ASP A 25 -8.78 0.90 -1.41
C ASP A 25 -9.99 1.28 -0.54
N ALA A 26 -10.42 0.38 0.36
CA ALA A 26 -11.46 0.68 1.34
C ALA A 26 -11.07 1.83 2.29
N ASN A 27 -9.78 1.99 2.59
CA ASN A 27 -9.22 3.12 3.35
C ASN A 27 -8.89 4.35 2.47
N GLY A 28 -9.29 4.32 1.20
CA GLY A 28 -9.11 5.38 0.22
C GLY A 28 -7.72 5.42 -0.44
N TRP A 29 -6.83 4.49 -0.10
CA TRP A 29 -5.49 4.37 -0.68
C TRP A 29 -5.49 3.45 -1.90
N ARG A 30 -4.85 3.89 -2.98
CA ARG A 30 -4.73 3.09 -4.21
C ARG A 30 -3.28 2.95 -4.62
N THR A 31 -2.90 1.75 -5.03
CA THR A 31 -1.63 1.54 -5.74
C THR A 31 -1.67 2.35 -7.04
N TRP A 32 -0.62 3.13 -7.29
CA TRP A 32 -0.55 4.00 -8.48
C TRP A 32 0.47 3.51 -9.51
N HIS A 33 1.51 2.79 -9.08
CA HIS A 33 2.43 2.09 -9.97
C HIS A 33 2.02 0.62 -10.11
N GLY A 34 2.22 0.06 -11.31
CA GLY A 34 1.83 -1.32 -11.63
C GLY A 34 2.62 -2.40 -10.90
N THR A 35 3.71 -2.05 -10.22
CA THR A 35 4.56 -3.03 -9.51
C THR A 35 5.14 -2.46 -8.22
N GLY A 36 4.87 -3.14 -7.09
CA GLY A 36 5.62 -2.97 -5.85
C GLY A 36 6.99 -3.65 -5.93
N VAL A 37 7.95 -3.14 -5.17
CA VAL A 37 9.33 -3.65 -5.10
C VAL A 37 9.54 -4.51 -3.86
N TRP A 38 10.19 -5.66 -4.00
CA TRP A 38 10.55 -6.49 -2.85
C TRP A 38 11.76 -5.90 -2.13
N VAL A 39 11.65 -5.76 -0.81
CA VAL A 39 12.70 -5.24 0.08
C VAL A 39 12.77 -6.08 1.35
N GLU A 40 13.89 -5.98 2.06
CA GLU A 40 14.06 -6.59 3.38
C GLU A 40 13.88 -5.52 4.47
N VAL A 41 12.98 -5.76 5.42
CA VAL A 41 12.73 -4.89 6.58
C VAL A 41 12.75 -5.75 7.82
N ASN A 42 13.69 -5.49 8.73
CA ASN A 42 13.86 -6.27 9.98
C ASN A 42 13.93 -7.80 9.76
N GLY A 43 14.61 -8.23 8.69
CA GLY A 43 14.73 -9.65 8.33
C GLY A 43 13.47 -10.27 7.69
N ARG A 44 12.42 -9.48 7.44
CA ARG A 44 11.23 -9.92 6.70
C ARG A 44 11.26 -9.42 5.27
N ARG A 45 10.85 -10.28 4.36
CA ARG A 45 10.70 -9.94 2.94
C ARG A 45 9.32 -9.36 2.71
N VAL A 46 9.26 -8.06 2.47
CA VAL A 46 8.02 -7.31 2.25
C VAL A 46 8.02 -6.68 0.87
N ARG A 47 6.84 -6.44 0.30
CA ARG A 47 6.68 -5.73 -0.96
C ARG A 47 6.22 -4.31 -0.72
N ARG A 48 7.09 -3.36 -1.02
CA ARG A 48 6.84 -1.93 -0.85
C ARG A 48 6.11 -1.36 -2.05
N TRP A 49 4.98 -0.71 -1.79
CA TRP A 49 4.11 -0.10 -2.78
C TRP A 49 4.08 1.42 -2.63
N SER A 50 4.11 2.11 -3.77
CA SER A 50 3.76 3.52 -3.84
C SER A 50 2.25 3.67 -3.99
N VAL A 51 1.62 4.24 -2.97
CA VAL A 51 0.17 4.43 -2.91
C VAL A 51 -0.19 5.91 -2.90
N ARG A 52 -1.42 6.21 -3.33
CA ARG A 52 -1.98 7.56 -3.29
C ARG A 52 -3.42 7.55 -2.83
N ARG A 53 -3.86 8.63 -2.19
CA ARG A 53 -5.28 8.91 -1.94
C ARG A 53 -5.63 10.36 -2.27
N ARG A 54 -6.91 10.60 -2.52
CA ARG A 54 -7.42 11.99 -2.57
C ARG A 54 -7.62 12.46 -1.14
N LYS A 55 -6.99 13.58 -0.76
CA LYS A 55 -7.37 14.24 0.50
C LYS A 55 -8.83 14.66 0.41
N PRO A 56 -9.65 14.41 1.45
CA PRO A 56 -10.97 15.03 1.53
C PRO A 56 -10.79 16.55 1.43
N ALA A 57 -11.67 17.21 0.69
CA ALA A 57 -11.72 18.66 0.73
C ALA A 57 -11.97 19.06 2.19
N LYS A 58 -11.16 19.98 2.73
CA LYS A 58 -11.48 20.58 4.04
C LYS A 58 -12.90 21.13 3.92
N ALA A 59 -13.81 20.63 4.77
CA ALA A 59 -15.13 21.21 4.96
C ALA A 59 -15.00 22.62 5.53
#